data_AF-A0A0E4G111-F1
#
_entry.id   AF-A0A0E4G111-F1
#
_cell.length_a   1.000
_cell.length_b   1.000
_cell.length_c   1.000
_cell.angle_alpha   90.00
_cell.angle_beta   90.00
_cell.angle_gamma   90.00
#
_symmetry.space_group_name_H-M   'P 1'
#
loop_
_entity.id
_entity.type
_entity.pdbx_description
1 polymer ?
#
loop_
_entity_poly.entity_id
_entity_poly.type
_entity_poly.pdbx_seq_one_letter_code
_entity_poly.pdbx_strand_id
1 'polypeptide(L)' 'MLRIDPSGEFGFLEAADGHEIYFNCNSVLEGCANIAVGAHVSYAEELGEKGPQASTVKVLSKHSMRT' A
#
# COMPACT_ATOMS: atom_id res chain seq x y z
N MET A 1 6.41 4.12 5.88
CA MET A 1 5.37 3.49 6.74
C MET A 1 4.02 3.33 6.00
N LEU A 2 3.05 2.57 6.53
CA LEU A 2 1.70 2.40 5.93
C LEU A 2 0.60 2.85 6.90
N ARG A 3 -0.39 3.60 6.41
CA ARG A 3 -1.56 4.08 7.16
C ARG A 3 -2.85 3.83 6.37
N ILE A 4 -3.92 3.46 7.06
CA ILE A 4 -5.26 3.25 6.49
C ILE A 4 -6.20 4.32 7.04
N ASP A 5 -7.04 4.89 6.19
CA ASP A 5 -8.10 5.81 6.59
C ASP A 5 -9.15 5.10 7.47
N PRO A 6 -9.78 5.77 8.44
CA PRO A 6 -10.79 5.14 9.29
C PRO A 6 -11.97 4.49 8.54
N SER A 7 -12.27 4.94 7.31
CA SER A 7 -13.28 4.30 6.44
C SER A 7 -12.86 2.91 5.93
N GLY A 8 -11.55 2.64 5.87
CA GLY A 8 -11.00 1.44 5.26
C GLY A 8 -11.06 1.42 3.72
N GLU A 9 -11.32 2.56 3.07
CA GLU A 9 -11.46 2.66 1.61
C GLU A 9 -10.16 3.02 0.89
N PHE A 10 -9.23 3.66 1.59
CA PHE A 10 -7.94 4.10 1.06
C PHE A 10 -6.87 4.21 2.15
N GLY A 11 -5.64 4.47 1.73
CA GLY A 11 -4.51 4.68 2.63
C GLY A 11 -3.36 5.44 2.00
N PHE A 12 -2.29 5.57 2.79
CA PHE A 12 -1.05 6.23 2.39
C PHE A 12 0.16 5.37 2.72
N LEU A 13 1.10 5.34 1.77
CA LEU A 13 2.44 4.80 1.93
C LEU A 13 3.41 5.98 2.06
N GLU A 14 4.34 5.90 2.99
CA GLU A 14 5.47 6.81 3.06
C GLU A 14 6.68 6.12 2.45
N ALA A 15 7.20 6.72 1.38
CA ALA A 15 8.35 6.28 0.61
C ALA A 15 9.67 6.57 1.35
N ALA A 16 10.77 5.99 0.87
CA ALA A 16 12.07 6.08 1.53
C ALA A 16 12.67 7.50 1.59
N ASP A 17 12.28 8.35 0.64
CA ASP A 17 12.62 9.77 0.56
C ASP A 17 11.62 10.67 1.31
N GLY A 18 10.61 10.07 1.96
CA GLY A 18 9.69 10.74 2.87
C GLY A 18 8.44 11.34 2.22
N HIS A 19 8.22 11.16 0.91
CA HIS A 19 6.96 11.58 0.30
C HIS A 19 5.83 10.56 0.55
N GLU A 20 4.59 11.05 0.56
CA GLU A 20 3.41 10.23 0.74
C GLU A 20 2.81 9.83 -0.61
N ILE A 21 2.48 8.56 -0.76
CA ILE A 21 1.87 7.96 -1.94
C ILE A 21 0.47 7.48 -1.54
N TYR A 22 -0.54 8.03 -2.19
CA TYR A 22 -1.92 7.62 -2.01
C TYR A 22 -2.18 6.25 -2.65
N PHE A 23 -3.03 5.42 -2.05
CA PHE A 23 -3.57 4.23 -2.72
C PHE A 23 -5.03 4.00 -2.36
N ASN A 24 -5.78 3.47 -3.32
CA ASN A 24 -7.14 2.99 -3.07
C ASN A 24 -7.10 1.53 -2.61
N CYS A 25 -8.04 1.09 -1.77
CA CYS A 25 -8.07 -0.30 -1.31
C CYS A 25 -8.32 -1.33 -2.43
N ASN A 26 -8.90 -0.90 -3.56
CA ASN A 26 -9.00 -1.73 -4.77
C ASN A 26 -7.64 -1.99 -5.44
N SER A 27 -6.64 -1.15 -5.17
CA SER A 27 -5.26 -1.34 -5.66
C SER A 27 -4.48 -2.37 -4.84
N VAL A 28 -5.03 -2.86 -3.72
CA VAL A 28 -4.39 -3.87 -2.87
C VAL A 28 -4.75 -5.27 -3.34
N LEU A 29 -3.76 -6.05 -3.80
CA LEU A 29 -4.00 -7.37 -4.39
C LEU A 29 -4.65 -8.38 -3.43
N GLU A 30 -4.31 -8.31 -2.15
CA GLU A 30 -4.88 -9.20 -1.11
C GLU A 30 -6.05 -8.53 -0.37
N GLY A 31 -6.47 -7.33 -0.78
CA GLY A 31 -7.44 -6.49 -0.10
C GLY A 31 -6.88 -5.78 1.14
N CYS A 32 -7.36 -4.56 1.40
CA CYS A 32 -6.91 -3.73 2.53
C CYS A 32 -7.09 -4.38 3.90
N ALA A 33 -8.12 -5.23 4.08
CA ALA A 33 -8.38 -5.89 5.36
C ALA A 33 -7.23 -6.83 5.80
N ASN A 34 -6.38 -7.26 4.86
CA ASN A 34 -5.24 -8.13 5.13
C ASN A 34 -3.92 -7.35 5.30
N ILE A 35 -3.96 -6.03 5.21
CA ILE A 35 -2.80 -5.17 5.45
C ILE A 35 -2.76 -4.75 6.92
N ALA A 36 -1.67 -5.11 7.60
CA ALA A 36 -1.36 -4.57 8.91
C ALA A 36 -0.61 -3.22 8.79
N VAL A 37 -0.93 -2.28 9.69
CA VAL A 37 -0.10 -1.07 9.87
C VAL A 37 1.33 -1.49 10.20
N GLY A 38 2.30 -0.92 9.47
CA GLY A 38 3.72 -1.30 9.59
C GLY A 38 4.13 -2.53 8.78
N ALA A 39 3.22 -3.15 8.02
CA ALA A 39 3.60 -4.19 7.06
C ALA A 39 4.55 -3.63 5.99
N HIS A 40 5.52 -4.46 5.57
CA HIS A 40 6.29 -4.18 4.38
C HIS A 40 5.45 -4.49 3.15
N VAL A 41 5.45 -3.56 2.20
CA VAL A 41 4.72 -3.68 0.94
C VAL A 41 5.63 -3.31 -0.21
N SER A 42 5.39 -3.91 -1.37
CA SER A 42 5.87 -3.40 -2.66
C SER A 42 4.71 -2.70 -3.36
N TYR A 43 4.98 -1.61 -4.05
CA TYR A 43 3.97 -0.85 -4.78
C TYR A 43 4.47 -0.47 -6.18
N ALA A 44 3.52 -0.27 -7.09
CA ALA A 44 3.77 0.35 -8.39
C ALA A 44 3.17 1.75 -8.37
N GLU A 45 4.01 2.76 -8.54
CA GLU A 45 3.62 4.18 -8.54
C GLU A 45 3.29 4.66 -9.95
N GLU A 46 2.28 5.52 -10.06
CA GLU A 46 1.90 6.22 -11.27
C GLU A 46 1.44 7.65 -10.96
N LEU A 47 1.45 8.50 -11.99
CA LEU A 47 0.94 9.86 -11.88
C LEU A 47 -0.59 9.84 -12.00
N GLY A 48 -1.29 10.08 -10.89
CA GLY A 48 -2.73 10.28 -10.85
C GLY A 48 -3.13 11.75 -10.98
N GLU A 49 -4.44 12.01 -11.00
CA GLU A 49 -5.00 13.36 -11.13
C GLU A 49 -4.57 14.32 -10.00
N LYS A 50 -4.29 13.77 -8.81
CA LYS A 50 -3.92 14.53 -7.61
C LYS A 50 -2.43 14.39 -7.25
N GLY A 51 -1.62 13.85 -8.15
CA GLY A 51 -0.21 13.55 -7.92
C GLY A 51 0.07 12.05 -7.83
N PRO A 52 1.22 11.66 -7.25
CA PRO A 52 1.64 10.26 -7.14
C PRO A 52 0.61 9.38 -6.43
N GLN A 53 0.27 8.26 -7.06
CA GLN A 53 -0.56 7.22 -6.46
C GLN A 53 0.04 5.83 -6.71
N ALA A 54 -0.24 4.87 -5.83
CA ALA A 54 0.07 3.48 -6.08
C ALA A 54 -1.13 2.78 -6.73
N SER A 55 -0.96 2.32 -7.97
CA SER A 55 -1.99 1.56 -8.68
C SER A 55 -1.97 0.08 -8.34
N THR A 56 -0.88 -0.42 -7.78
CA THR A 56 -0.80 -1.75 -7.20
C THR A 56 -0.07 -1.70 -5.87
N VAL A 57 -0.61 -2.36 -4.86
CA VAL A 57 0.01 -2.58 -3.55
C VAL A 57 -0.02 -4.08 -3.25
N LYS A 58 1.15 -4.63 -2.92
CA LYS A 58 1.33 -6.04 -2.58
C LYS A 58 2.03 -6.16 -1.25
N VAL A 59 1.45 -6.96 -0.35
CA VAL A 59 2.04 -7.25 0.96
C VAL A 59 3.23 -8.18 0.78
N LEU A 60 4.38 -7.75 1.32
CA LEU A 60 5.58 -8.58 1.38
C LEU A 60 5.48 -9.46 2.63
N SER A 61 4.81 -10.60 2.48
CA SER A 61 4.77 -11.61 3.53
C SER A 61 6.18 -12.16 3.80
N LYS A 62 6.60 -12.23 5.07
CA LYS A 62 7.76 -13.03 5.51
C LYS A 62 7.55 -14.54 5.35
N HIS A 63 6.38 -14.97 4.87
CA HIS A 63 5.99 -16.37 4.71
C HIS A 63 5.99 -16.77 3.22
N SER A 64 7.19 -16.94 2.65
CA SER A 64 7.36 -17.85 1.52
C SER A 64 8.71 -18.56 1.61
N MET A 65 8.92 -19.22 2.76
CA MET A 65 9.62 -20.49 2.82
C MET A 65 8.59 -21.51 3.29
N ARG A 66 7.70 -21.92 2.39
CA ARG A 66 7.06 -23.23 2.49
C ARG A 66 7.71 -24.10 1.41
N THR A 67 8.47 -25.06 1.93
CA THR A 67 9.04 -26.28 1.34
C THR A 67 8.44 -26.75 0.03
#